data_AF-A0A258EVT8-F1
#
_entry.id   AF-A0A258EVT8-F1
#
_cell.length_a   1.000
_cell.length_b   1.000
_cell.length_c   1.000
_cell.angle_alpha   90.00
_cell.angle_beta   90.00
_cell.angle_gamma   90.00
#
_symmetry.space_group_name_H-M   'P 1'
#
loop_
_entity.id
_entity.type
_entity.pdbx_description
1 polymer ?
#
loop_
_entity_poly.entity_id
_entity_poly.type
_entity_poly.pdbx_seq_one_letter_code
_entity_poly.pdbx_strand_id
1 'polypeptide(L)'
;MQLRDLKLVLSGGSELAGSADIAGADLQSLASGRLTGLMLDWRLDGRLLRPVMEAIGGRLDPAASGNLAVDVTRSALRRVTDALPDAMLSGDSRSALDRAVTALPVGRGRLRLALTVAEGIGAARLIVAGVADNPLAPEPLATLFEGATLAVTWEPGVAP
;
A
#
# COMPACT_ATOMS: atom_id res chain seq x y z
N MET A 1 3.78 12.24 22.06
CA MET A 1 3.93 13.04 20.83
C MET A 1 3.63 12.11 19.68
N GLN A 2 2.58 12.35 18.90
CA GLN A 2 2.17 11.46 17.80
C GLN A 2 2.79 11.99 16.50
N LEU A 3 3.47 11.12 15.76
CA LEU A 3 3.96 11.43 14.42
C LEU A 3 2.78 11.25 13.47
N ARG A 4 2.00 12.32 13.27
CA ARG A 4 0.64 12.20 12.71
C ARG A 4 0.61 12.16 11.19
N ASP A 5 1.35 13.03 10.49
CA ASP A 5 1.08 13.28 9.06
C ASP A 5 2.34 13.33 8.19
N LEU A 6 2.27 12.70 7.02
CA LEU A 6 3.21 12.73 5.91
C LEU A 6 2.45 13.24 4.68
N LYS A 7 2.91 14.32 4.03
CA LYS A 7 2.36 14.75 2.74
C LYS A 7 3.47 14.88 1.71
N LEU A 8 3.36 14.11 0.64
CA LEU A 8 4.26 14.12 -0.50
C LEU A 8 3.50 14.58 -1.74
N VAL A 9 3.89 15.74 -2.28
CA VAL A 9 3.31 16.33 -3.48
C VAL A 9 4.28 16.10 -4.64
N LEU A 10 3.82 15.45 -5.70
CA LEU A 10 4.61 15.17 -6.89
C LEU A 10 4.33 16.21 -7.98
N SER A 11 5.36 16.51 -8.78
CA SER A 11 5.31 17.50 -9.87
C SER A 11 4.41 17.01 -11.01
N GLY A 12 3.09 17.22 -10.89
CA GLY A 12 2.07 16.78 -11.85
C GLY A 12 0.63 16.87 -11.34
N GLY A 13 0.43 17.09 -10.03
CA GLY A 13 -0.88 17.16 -9.39
C GLY A 13 -1.27 15.89 -8.63
N SER A 14 -0.38 14.89 -8.61
CA SER A 14 -0.46 13.72 -7.75
C SER A 14 -0.05 14.10 -6.32
N GLU A 15 -0.90 13.76 -5.37
CA GLU A 15 -0.67 14.00 -3.95
C GLU A 15 -0.82 12.69 -3.20
N LEU A 16 0.18 12.35 -2.40
CA LEU A 16 0.15 11.26 -1.45
C LEU A 16 0.17 11.85 -0.04
N ALA A 17 -0.94 11.73 0.67
CA ALA A 17 -1.02 12.03 2.09
C ALA A 17 -1.08 10.70 2.86
N GLY A 18 -0.26 10.57 3.89
CA GLY A 18 -0.27 9.44 4.81
C GLY A 18 -0.41 9.96 6.22
N SER A 19 -1.16 9.27 7.07
CA SER A 19 -1.14 9.51 8.51
C SER A 19 -0.99 8.19 9.23
N ALA A 20 -0.28 8.20 10.36
CA ALA A 20 -0.01 6.99 11.12
C ALA A 20 -0.30 7.20 12.60
N ASP A 21 -0.99 6.23 13.19
CA ASP A 21 -1.23 6.17 14.62
C ASP A 21 -0.27 5.16 15.25
N ILE A 22 0.58 5.65 16.15
CA ILE A 22 1.55 4.84 16.88
C ILE A 22 1.21 4.89 18.36
N ALA A 23 0.84 3.75 18.93
CA ALA A 23 0.63 3.58 20.37
C ALA A 23 1.96 3.23 21.06
N GLY A 24 2.16 3.70 22.31
CA GLY A 24 3.27 3.27 23.16
C GLY A 24 4.67 3.79 22.76
N ALA A 25 4.77 4.69 21.78
CA ALA A 25 6.04 5.36 21.43
C ALA A 25 6.18 6.70 22.18
N ASP A 26 7.28 6.87 22.91
CA ASP A 26 7.83 8.18 23.25
C ASP A 26 8.96 8.55 22.26
N LEU A 27 9.48 9.79 22.35
CA LEU A 27 10.54 10.31 21.48
C LEU A 27 11.85 9.51 21.54
N GLN A 28 12.06 8.72 22.60
CA GLN A 28 13.23 7.89 22.83
C GLN A 28 12.95 6.39 22.55
N SER A 29 11.69 5.99 22.36
CA SER A 29 11.26 4.59 22.31
C SER A 29 10.41 4.25 21.08
N LEU A 30 10.76 4.77 19.91
CA LEU A 30 10.17 4.34 18.61
C LEU A 30 10.18 2.81 18.43
N ALA A 31 11.17 2.11 19.01
CA ALA A 31 11.27 0.65 18.99
C ALA A 31 10.17 -0.08 19.80
N SER A 32 9.57 0.55 20.81
CA SER A 32 8.42 0.01 21.56
C SER A 32 7.07 0.45 21.00
N GLY A 33 7.07 1.36 20.03
CA GLY A 33 5.89 1.81 19.32
C GLY A 33 5.18 0.68 18.57
N ARG A 34 3.86 0.77 18.50
CA ARG A 34 3.01 -0.16 17.76
C ARG A 34 2.14 0.64 16.80
N LEU A 35 2.25 0.35 15.50
CA LEU A 35 1.41 0.95 14.46
C LEU A 35 -0.01 0.40 14.60
N THR A 36 -0.93 1.22 15.11
CA THR A 36 -2.35 0.85 15.30
C THR A 36 -3.23 1.31 14.16
N GLY A 37 -2.78 2.32 13.40
CA GLY A 37 -3.52 2.86 12.27
C GLY A 37 -2.60 3.43 11.20
N LEU A 38 -2.98 3.26 9.93
CA LEU A 38 -2.34 3.94 8.80
C LEU A 38 -3.43 4.38 7.83
N MET A 39 -3.53 5.68 7.58
CA MET A 39 -4.32 6.21 6.49
C MET A 39 -3.38 6.56 5.34
N LEU A 40 -3.75 6.20 4.12
CA LEU A 40 -3.09 6.64 2.91
C LEU A 40 -4.15 7.16 1.95
N ASP A 41 -4.00 8.41 1.55
CA ASP A 41 -4.84 9.08 0.59
C ASP A 41 -3.99 9.49 -0.60
N TRP A 42 -4.25 8.84 -1.73
CA TRP A 42 -3.50 9.04 -2.94
C TRP A 42 -4.39 9.56 -4.06
N ARG A 43 -4.13 10.81 -4.47
CA ARG A 43 -4.67 11.40 -5.69
C ARG A 43 -3.76 11.04 -6.86
N LEU A 44 -4.32 10.33 -7.83
CA LEU A 44 -3.67 9.92 -9.07
C LEU A 44 -4.11 10.82 -10.23
N ASP A 45 -3.15 11.49 -10.88
CA ASP A 45 -3.38 12.34 -12.07
C ASP A 45 -3.16 11.61 -13.41
N GLY A 46 -2.65 10.37 -13.36
CA GLY A 46 -2.37 9.51 -14.51
C GLY A 46 -1.18 9.92 -15.39
N ARG A 47 -0.46 11.00 -15.07
CA ARG A 47 0.66 11.53 -15.87
C ARG A 47 2.01 11.01 -15.42
N LEU A 48 2.23 10.93 -14.11
CA LEU A 48 3.53 10.57 -13.55
C LEU A 48 3.68 9.07 -13.26
N LEU A 49 2.58 8.32 -13.29
CA LEU A 49 2.60 6.95 -12.80
C LEU A 49 3.22 5.96 -13.78
N ARG A 50 3.08 6.21 -15.09
CA ARG A 50 3.62 5.31 -16.12
C ARG A 50 5.15 5.14 -16.00
N PRO A 51 5.98 6.20 -15.97
CA PRO A 51 7.42 6.04 -15.78
C PRO A 51 7.80 5.33 -14.48
N VAL A 52 7.05 5.57 -13.40
CA VAL A 52 7.26 4.90 -12.11
C VAL A 52 6.98 3.40 -12.21
N MET A 53 5.87 3.02 -12.84
CA MET A 53 5.53 1.61 -13.06
C MET A 53 6.51 0.93 -14.02
N GLU A 54 6.97 1.61 -15.07
CA GLU A 54 8.00 1.07 -15.95
C GLU A 54 9.32 0.82 -15.20
N ALA A 55 9.72 1.74 -14.33
CA ALA A 55 10.90 1.57 -13.49
C ALA A 55 10.76 0.45 -12.46
N ILE A 56 9.60 0.30 -11.82
CA ILE A 56 9.32 -0.81 -10.89
C ILE A 56 9.30 -2.13 -11.65
N GLY A 57 8.60 -2.21 -12.78
CA GLY A 57 8.50 -3.40 -13.61
C GLY A 57 9.86 -3.89 -14.09
N GLY A 58 10.72 -2.99 -14.56
CA GLY A 58 12.09 -3.32 -14.95
C GLY A 58 12.99 -3.78 -13.80
N ARG A 59 12.68 -3.40 -12.54
CA ARG A 59 13.36 -3.96 -11.36
C ARG A 59 12.86 -5.35 -10.98
N LEU A 60 11.58 -5.62 -11.21
CA LEU A 60 10.95 -6.92 -10.93
C LEU A 60 11.31 -7.96 -11.99
N ASP A 61 11.38 -7.53 -13.25
CA ASP A 61 11.81 -8.33 -14.39
C ASP A 61 12.74 -7.47 -15.27
N PRO A 62 14.06 -7.70 -15.24
CA PRO A 62 15.03 -6.93 -16.03
C PRO A 62 14.82 -7.01 -17.56
N ALA A 63 14.08 -8.01 -18.05
CA ALA A 63 13.74 -8.13 -19.46
C ALA A 63 12.49 -7.31 -19.84
N ALA A 64 11.71 -6.85 -18.86
CA ALA A 64 10.49 -6.11 -19.09
C ALA A 64 10.76 -4.61 -19.33
N SER A 65 10.16 -4.06 -20.40
CA SER A 65 10.22 -2.63 -20.71
C SER A 65 8.88 -2.12 -21.27
N GLY A 66 8.65 -0.80 -21.18
CA GLY A 66 7.41 -0.16 -21.65
C GLY A 66 6.16 -0.81 -21.07
N ASN A 67 5.20 -1.17 -21.94
CA ASN A 67 3.94 -1.79 -21.50
C ASN A 67 4.14 -3.11 -20.74
N LEU A 68 5.15 -3.92 -21.10
CA LEU A 68 5.41 -5.17 -20.39
C LEU A 68 5.83 -4.90 -18.93
N ALA A 69 6.66 -3.89 -18.68
CA ALA A 69 7.04 -3.50 -17.33
C ALA A 69 5.84 -2.99 -16.51
N VAL A 70 4.92 -2.27 -17.16
CA VAL A 70 3.65 -1.85 -16.53
C VAL A 70 2.81 -3.08 -16.13
N ASP A 71 2.69 -4.07 -17.01
CA ASP A 71 1.90 -5.28 -16.72
C ASP A 71 2.56 -6.16 -15.65
N VAL A 72 3.89 -6.26 -15.63
CA VAL A 72 4.65 -6.90 -14.54
C VAL A 72 4.35 -6.21 -13.22
N THR A 73 4.34 -4.88 -13.19
CA THR A 73 4.01 -4.12 -11.98
C THR A 73 2.57 -4.36 -11.52
N ARG A 74 1.59 -4.33 -12.44
CA ARG A 74 0.19 -4.65 -12.10
C ARG A 74 0.06 -6.07 -11.55
N SER A 75 0.78 -7.03 -12.15
CA SER A 75 0.77 -8.43 -11.73
C SER A 75 1.40 -8.60 -10.35
N ALA A 76 2.47 -7.86 -10.04
CA ALA A 76 3.04 -7.83 -8.70
C ALA A 76 2.08 -7.23 -7.67
N LEU A 77 1.39 -6.12 -7.99
CA LEU A 77 0.38 -5.54 -7.12
C LEU A 77 -0.78 -6.51 -6.85
N ARG A 78 -1.26 -7.23 -7.87
CA ARG A 78 -2.29 -8.27 -7.70
C ARG A 78 -1.81 -9.39 -6.79
N ARG A 79 -0.58 -9.89 -6.97
CA ARG A 79 -0.01 -10.91 -6.08
C ARG A 79 0.06 -10.44 -4.62
N VAL A 80 0.40 -9.18 -4.38
CA VAL A 80 0.37 -8.61 -3.02
C VAL A 80 -1.07 -8.59 -2.49
N THR A 81 -2.04 -8.13 -3.27
CA THR A 81 -3.46 -8.14 -2.89
C THR A 81 -3.98 -9.55 -2.59
N ASP A 82 -3.58 -10.55 -3.38
CA ASP A 82 -3.98 -11.95 -3.22
C ASP A 82 -3.33 -12.60 -2.00
N ALA A 83 -2.14 -12.12 -1.61
CA ALA A 83 -1.41 -12.60 -0.44
C ALA A 83 -1.85 -11.91 0.87
N LEU A 84 -2.68 -10.86 0.80
CA LEU A 84 -3.28 -10.28 2.00
C LEU A 84 -4.28 -11.25 2.65
N PRO A 85 -4.34 -11.32 3.99
CA PRO A 85 -5.30 -12.19 4.67
C PRO A 85 -6.75 -11.82 4.31
N ASP A 86 -7.58 -12.81 3.97
CA ASP A 86 -8.98 -12.55 3.59
C ASP A 86 -9.76 -11.82 4.68
N ALA A 87 -9.48 -12.11 5.95
CA ALA A 87 -10.11 -11.45 7.10
C ALA A 87 -9.81 -9.94 7.18
N MET A 88 -8.77 -9.47 6.49
CA MET A 88 -8.35 -8.07 6.47
C MET A 88 -9.18 -7.23 5.49
N LEU A 89 -9.70 -7.82 4.42
CA LEU A 89 -10.38 -7.12 3.34
C LEU A 89 -11.87 -7.52 3.27
N SER A 90 -12.76 -6.53 3.30
CA SER A 90 -14.14 -6.76 2.87
C SER A 90 -14.21 -7.02 1.36
N GLY A 91 -15.28 -7.67 0.89
CA GLY A 91 -15.51 -7.89 -0.55
C GLY A 91 -15.51 -6.58 -1.36
N ASP A 92 -16.06 -5.51 -0.79
CA ASP A 92 -16.05 -4.17 -1.38
C ASP A 92 -14.63 -3.59 -1.46
N SER A 93 -13.82 -3.77 -0.40
CA SER A 93 -12.44 -3.29 -0.36
C SER A 93 -11.56 -4.02 -1.37
N ARG A 94 -11.72 -5.35 -1.49
CA ARG A 94 -11.03 -6.15 -2.52
C ARG A 94 -11.42 -5.67 -3.92
N SER A 95 -12.71 -5.50 -4.18
CA SER A 95 -13.22 -4.98 -5.46
C SER A 95 -12.74 -3.55 -5.77
N ALA A 96 -12.60 -2.68 -4.76
CA ALA A 96 -12.06 -1.34 -4.93
C ALA A 96 -10.56 -1.37 -5.28
N LEU A 97 -9.79 -2.23 -4.62
CA LEU A 97 -8.36 -2.41 -4.88
C LEU A 97 -8.11 -2.95 -6.29
N ASP A 98 -8.88 -3.95 -6.73
CA ASP A 98 -8.80 -4.51 -8.09
C ASP A 98 -9.10 -3.47 -9.16
N ARG A 99 -10.12 -2.63 -8.95
CA ARG A 99 -10.44 -1.51 -9.84
C ARG A 99 -9.30 -0.49 -9.88
N ALA A 100 -8.71 -0.16 -8.73
CA ALA A 100 -7.58 0.76 -8.67
C ALA A 100 -6.37 0.22 -9.44
N VAL A 101 -5.95 -1.03 -9.19
CA VAL A 101 -4.82 -1.68 -9.87
C VAL A 101 -5.05 -1.76 -11.38
N THR A 102 -6.28 -2.06 -11.80
CA THR A 102 -6.66 -2.13 -13.21
C THR A 102 -6.62 -0.75 -13.89
N ALA A 103 -6.98 0.31 -13.15
CA ALA A 103 -6.96 1.65 -13.67
C ALA A 103 -5.53 2.16 -13.92
N LEU A 104 -4.54 1.78 -13.11
CA LEU A 104 -3.13 2.17 -13.32
C LEU A 104 -2.64 1.75 -14.71
N PRO A 105 -1.71 2.45 -15.39
CA PRO A 105 -1.10 3.72 -14.97
C PRO A 105 -1.94 4.94 -15.33
N VAL A 106 -2.97 4.79 -16.18
CA VAL A 106 -3.71 5.91 -16.79
C VAL A 106 -4.86 6.38 -15.89
N GLY A 107 -5.24 5.56 -14.91
CA GLY A 107 -6.30 5.77 -13.95
C GLY A 107 -6.11 7.08 -13.21
N ARG A 108 -6.99 8.04 -13.52
CA ARG A 108 -7.17 9.24 -12.71
C ARG A 108 -8.14 8.91 -11.60
N GLY A 109 -7.93 9.45 -10.42
CA GLY A 109 -8.83 9.21 -9.30
C GLY A 109 -8.18 9.39 -7.95
N ARG A 110 -8.88 8.93 -6.93
CA ARG A 110 -8.43 8.97 -5.54
C ARG A 110 -8.54 7.57 -4.94
N LEU A 111 -7.40 7.03 -4.51
CA LEU A 111 -7.31 5.80 -3.74
C LEU A 111 -7.17 6.18 -2.27
N ARG A 112 -8.07 5.71 -1.42
CA ARG A 112 -7.87 5.78 0.03
C ARG A 112 -7.75 4.38 0.60
N LEU A 113 -6.73 4.19 1.42
CA LEU A 113 -6.48 3.00 2.23
C LEU A 113 -6.53 3.41 3.69
N ALA A 114 -7.26 2.67 4.51
CA ALA A 114 -7.25 2.83 5.95
C ALA A 114 -7.01 1.48 6.60
N LEU A 115 -5.81 1.30 7.13
CA LEU A 115 -5.40 0.16 7.93
C LEU A 115 -5.71 0.46 9.40
N THR A 116 -6.35 -0.48 10.06
CA THR A 116 -6.53 -0.50 11.51
C THR A 116 -5.99 -1.82 12.03
N VAL A 117 -5.22 -1.81 13.11
CA VAL A 117 -4.66 -3.02 13.72
C VAL A 117 -4.94 -2.99 15.22
N ALA A 118 -5.81 -3.88 15.70
CA ALA A 118 -6.32 -3.84 17.07
C ALA A 118 -5.21 -3.89 18.12
N GLU A 119 -4.29 -4.85 17.97
CA GLU A 119 -3.14 -5.00 18.84
C GLU A 119 -1.94 -4.15 18.40
N GLY A 120 -1.98 -3.54 17.20
CA GLY A 120 -0.86 -2.82 16.60
C GLY A 120 0.30 -3.69 16.07
N ILE A 121 1.04 -3.15 15.11
CA ILE A 121 2.26 -3.77 14.53
C ILE A 121 3.49 -3.16 15.21
N GLY A 122 4.16 -3.93 16.06
CA GLY A 122 5.41 -3.53 16.70
C GLY A 122 6.67 -4.07 16.01
N ALA A 123 7.85 -3.64 16.47
CA ALA A 123 9.14 -4.01 15.89
C ALA A 123 9.38 -5.53 15.81
N ALA A 124 8.99 -6.30 16.83
CA ALA A 124 9.14 -7.76 16.82
C ALA A 124 8.39 -8.41 15.64
N ARG A 125 7.18 -7.91 15.35
CA ARG A 125 6.34 -8.43 14.26
C ARG A 125 6.90 -8.07 12.88
N LEU A 126 7.47 -6.88 12.75
CA LEU A 126 8.19 -6.45 11.56
C LEU A 126 9.46 -7.29 11.33
N ILE A 127 10.20 -7.61 12.39
CA ILE A 127 11.40 -8.46 12.30
C ILE A 127 11.03 -9.88 11.85
N VAL A 128 10.00 -10.49 12.45
CA VAL A 128 9.53 -11.83 12.05
C VAL A 128 9.11 -11.84 10.59
N ALA A 129 8.36 -10.84 10.12
CA ALA A 129 7.97 -10.74 8.71
C ALA A 129 9.18 -10.48 7.79
N GLY A 130 10.17 -9.70 8.23
CA GLY A 130 11.33 -9.30 7.44
C GLY A 130 12.42 -10.37 7.31
N VAL A 131 12.46 -11.38 8.19
CA VAL A 131 13.43 -12.49 8.14
C VAL A 131 12.90 -13.67 7.31
N ALA A 132 11.64 -13.64 6.88
CA ALA A 132 11.07 -14.67 6.02
C ALA A 132 11.77 -14.72 4.66
N ASP A 133 12.02 -15.93 4.14
CA ASP A 133 12.64 -16.15 2.81
C ASP A 133 11.87 -15.44 1.68
N ASN A 134 10.55 -15.32 1.83
CA ASN A 134 9.70 -14.48 0.99
C ASN A 134 8.74 -13.66 1.86
N PRO A 135 9.07 -12.39 2.20
CA PRO A 135 8.26 -11.57 3.08
C PRO A 135 6.89 -11.17 2.49
N LEU A 136 6.70 -11.39 1.19
CA LEU A 136 5.45 -11.13 0.48
C LEU A 136 4.60 -12.39 0.28
N ALA A 137 5.01 -13.54 0.83
CA ALA A 137 4.19 -14.74 0.84
C ALA A 137 2.98 -14.57 1.80
N PRO A 138 1.87 -15.31 1.58
CA PRO A 138 0.66 -15.17 2.38
C PRO A 138 0.88 -15.39 3.88
N GLU A 139 1.75 -16.34 4.26
CA GLU A 139 2.04 -16.69 5.65
C GLU A 139 2.71 -15.54 6.43
N PRO A 140 3.85 -14.97 6.02
CA PRO A 140 4.44 -13.78 6.65
C PRO A 140 3.50 -12.58 6.70
N LEU A 141 2.70 -12.35 5.65
CA LEU A 141 1.73 -11.26 5.62
C LEU A 141 0.58 -11.51 6.61
N ALA A 142 0.10 -12.75 6.74
CA ALA A 142 -0.87 -13.12 7.76
C ALA A 142 -0.32 -12.91 9.16
N THR A 143 0.92 -13.33 9.43
CA THR A 143 1.57 -13.05 10.70
C THR A 143 1.76 -11.55 10.92
N LEU A 144 2.04 -10.75 9.89
CA LEU A 144 2.21 -9.30 10.01
C LEU A 144 0.89 -8.55 10.23
N PHE A 145 -0.22 -9.04 9.65
CA PHE A 145 -1.53 -8.37 9.62
C PHE A 145 -2.66 -9.10 10.36
N GLU A 146 -2.41 -10.18 11.11
CA GLU A 146 -3.29 -10.72 12.15
C GLU A 146 -3.92 -9.59 13.00
N GLY A 147 -5.24 -9.61 13.11
CA GLY A 147 -6.02 -8.59 13.81
C GLY A 147 -6.11 -7.24 13.10
N ALA A 148 -5.66 -7.16 11.84
CA ALA A 148 -5.77 -5.96 11.01
C ALA A 148 -7.02 -5.97 10.14
N THR A 149 -7.52 -4.78 9.84
CA THR A 149 -8.56 -4.51 8.86
C THR A 149 -8.07 -3.43 7.92
N LEU A 150 -8.32 -3.59 6.63
CA LEU A 150 -7.98 -2.64 5.59
C LEU A 150 -9.26 -2.24 4.84
N ALA A 151 -9.68 -1.00 5.05
CA ALA A 151 -10.71 -0.38 4.25
C ALA A 151 -10.09 0.25 3.01
N VAL A 152 -10.64 -0.07 1.83
CA VAL A 152 -10.17 0.47 0.55
C VAL A 152 -11.31 1.16 -0.17
N THR A 153 -11.05 2.38 -0.63
CA THR A 153 -11.96 3.11 -1.51
C THR A 153 -11.23 3.60 -2.74
N TRP A 154 -11.86 3.44 -3.90
CA TRP A 154 -11.37 3.94 -5.18
C TRP A 154 -12.45 4.81 -5.81
N GLU A 155 -12.13 6.08 -5.99
CA GLU A 155 -12.98 7.06 -6.66
C GLU A 155 -12.34 7.39 -8.02
N PRO A 156 -12.83 6.83 -9.14
CA PRO A 156 -12.36 7.20 -10.46
C PRO A 156 -12.56 8.70 -10.71
N GLY A 157 -11.53 9.35 -11.23
CA GLY A 157 -11.60 10.75 -11.66
C GLY A 157 -12.38 10.86 -12.97
N VAL A 158 -13.08 11.97 -13.16
CA VAL A 158 -13.80 12.25 -14.40
C VAL A 158 -12.78 12.47 -15.52
N ALA A 159 -12.86 11.67 -16.58
CA ALA A 159 -12.13 11.96 -17.82
C ALA A 159 -12.78 13.20 -18.48
N PRO A 160 -12.00 14.17 -19.00
CA PRO A 160 -12.54 15.17 -19.90
C PRO A 160 -13.01 14.54 -21.22
#